data_AF-A0A8T0VDY6-F1
#
_entry.id   AF-A0A8T0VDY6-F1
#
_cell.length_a   1.000
_cell.length_b   1.000
_cell.length_c   1.000
_cell.angle_alpha   90.00
_cell.angle_beta   90.00
_cell.angle_gamma   90.00
#
_symmetry.space_group_name_H-M   'P 1'
#
loop_
_entity.id
_entity.type
_entity.pdbx_description
1 polymer ?
#
loop_
_entity_poly.entity_id
_entity_poly.type
_entity_poly.pdbx_seq_one_letter_code
_entity_poly.pdbx_strand_id
1 'polypeptide(L)'
;MLLVASTAGSRPLPLLVPRSGGRGAPPCIRTARPEALTVLQLRSSSSTLSCACSPSPSPAPSPFPEDGGKGSARHLFDDFSVLSPVVPWETDDIWRIYAGYFFVLHIPLSFGGLCVVAKVLQCSSLDPMTTVISTVLLQLVELSLALALLQYTAMPGNDVQAFFASKVSTRNWIKETVIGFTVLMILVGITSILADKLVGSEDAYDPILEGILSDSPTSKLLCLFLYCVIAPLSEETIYRGFLLTALSSSMKWRDAVVMSSLAFSVAHLSGGSFVQLFVIGCITGLAYCRTGTLVASFTIHSLYNAVTLYMALAS
;
A
#
# COMPACT_ATOMS: atom_id res chain seq x y z
N MET A 1 0.45 9.46 -12.33
CA MET A 1 1.81 9.42 -12.87
C MET A 1 2.00 8.11 -13.60
N LEU A 2 1.50 8.05 -14.83
CA LEU A 2 1.45 6.84 -15.66
C LEU A 2 2.42 7.01 -16.82
N LEU A 3 3.52 6.26 -16.81
CA LEU A 3 4.52 6.31 -17.86
C LEU A 3 4.01 5.56 -19.10
N VAL A 4 3.94 6.24 -20.24
CA VAL A 4 3.57 5.66 -21.54
C VAL A 4 4.72 4.78 -22.06
N ALA A 5 4.39 3.55 -22.47
CA ALA A 5 5.33 2.63 -23.10
C ALA A 5 5.75 3.13 -24.49
N SER A 6 7.07 3.24 -24.70
CA SER A 6 7.69 3.58 -25.99
C SER A 6 7.44 2.49 -27.04
N THR A 7 6.90 2.87 -28.19
CA THR A 7 6.64 1.98 -29.32
C THR A 7 7.94 1.72 -30.10
N ALA A 8 8.59 0.59 -29.81
CA ALA A 8 9.68 0.09 -30.65
C ALA A 8 9.12 -0.40 -32.00
N GLY A 9 9.65 0.17 -33.09
CA GLY A 9 9.20 -0.05 -34.46
C GLY A 9 9.24 -1.52 -34.89
N SER A 10 8.11 -1.99 -35.41
CA SER A 10 7.91 -3.32 -35.98
C SER A 10 8.72 -3.48 -37.27
N ARG A 11 9.82 -4.23 -37.24
CA ARG A 11 10.37 -4.86 -38.44
C ARG A 11 9.76 -6.26 -38.59
N PRO A 12 9.22 -6.64 -39.75
CA PRO A 12 8.64 -7.97 -39.93
C PRO A 12 9.75 -9.01 -40.10
N LEU A 13 9.69 -10.10 -39.32
CA LEU A 13 10.46 -11.33 -39.56
C LEU A 13 9.50 -12.46 -40.00
N PRO A 14 9.98 -13.41 -40.83
CA PRO A 14 9.15 -14.15 -41.76
C PRO A 14 8.45 -15.36 -41.15
N LEU A 15 7.32 -15.71 -41.80
CA LEU A 15 6.47 -16.87 -41.59
C LEU A 15 7.24 -18.19 -41.53
N LEU A 16 7.00 -18.96 -40.47
CA LEU A 16 7.36 -20.38 -40.34
C LEU A 16 6.08 -21.21 -40.29
N VAL A 17 5.89 -22.03 -41.33
CA VAL A 17 4.82 -23.02 -41.47
C VAL A 17 5.21 -24.30 -40.71
N PRO A 18 4.28 -24.93 -39.95
CA PRO A 18 4.40 -26.34 -39.63
C PRO A 18 3.38 -27.20 -40.40
N ARG A 19 3.87 -28.38 -40.79
CA ARG A 19 3.28 -29.39 -41.65
C ARG A 19 2.49 -30.42 -40.82
N SER A 20 1.56 -31.08 -41.48
CA SER A 20 0.51 -32.02 -41.05
C SER A 20 0.91 -33.34 -40.35
N GLY A 21 -0.03 -33.87 -39.54
CA GLY A 21 -0.31 -35.31 -39.31
C GLY A 21 0.02 -35.82 -37.89
N GLY A 22 -0.76 -36.64 -37.17
CA GLY A 22 -2.06 -37.28 -37.39
C GLY A 22 -2.42 -38.19 -36.18
N ARG A 23 -3.73 -38.49 -36.04
CA ARG A 23 -4.42 -39.61 -35.34
C ARG A 23 -4.09 -39.97 -33.88
N GLY A 24 -5.14 -39.95 -33.04
CA GLY A 24 -5.26 -40.80 -31.86
C GLY A 24 -6.41 -40.37 -30.91
N ALA A 25 -7.41 -41.22 -30.75
CA ALA A 25 -8.50 -41.14 -29.75
C ALA A 25 -8.82 -42.58 -29.29
N PRO A 26 -9.63 -42.83 -28.23
CA PRO A 26 -9.75 -42.24 -26.88
C PRO A 26 -9.59 -43.38 -25.80
N PRO A 27 -10.04 -43.33 -24.52
CA PRO A 27 -11.47 -43.31 -24.15
C PRO A 27 -11.85 -42.51 -22.88
N CYS A 28 -13.16 -42.39 -22.71
CA CYS A 28 -13.93 -41.74 -21.66
C CYS A 28 -14.24 -42.70 -20.49
N ILE A 29 -14.19 -42.26 -19.21
CA ILE A 29 -14.87 -42.92 -18.08
C ILE A 29 -15.51 -41.88 -17.15
N ARG A 30 -16.74 -42.24 -16.75
CA ARG A 30 -17.78 -41.54 -15.99
C ARG A 30 -17.58 -41.57 -14.46
N THR A 31 -18.07 -40.49 -13.83
CA THR A 31 -18.87 -40.38 -12.58
C THR A 31 -18.35 -40.88 -11.23
N ALA A 32 -18.43 -40.02 -10.20
CA ALA A 32 -19.24 -40.25 -8.99
C ALA A 32 -19.46 -38.94 -8.18
N ARG A 33 -20.69 -38.77 -7.67
CA ARG A 33 -21.15 -37.74 -6.70
C ARG A 33 -20.52 -37.95 -5.31
N PRO A 34 -20.42 -36.91 -4.45
CA PRO A 34 -20.41 -37.09 -3.01
C PRO A 34 -21.81 -36.84 -2.41
N GLU A 35 -22.35 -37.84 -1.72
CA GLU A 35 -23.44 -37.68 -0.76
C GLU A 35 -22.90 -37.33 0.63
N ALA A 36 -23.75 -36.63 1.36
CA ALA A 36 -23.57 -36.06 2.68
C ALA A 36 -23.35 -37.11 3.79
N LEU A 37 -22.65 -36.70 4.85
CA LEU A 37 -22.75 -37.33 6.17
C LEU A 37 -22.64 -36.27 7.26
N THR A 38 -23.80 -35.99 7.85
CA THR A 38 -24.02 -35.27 9.11
C THR A 38 -23.80 -36.24 10.27
N VAL A 39 -22.99 -35.90 11.28
CA VAL A 39 -23.11 -36.50 12.62
C VAL A 39 -22.91 -35.42 13.71
N LEU A 40 -23.86 -35.45 14.64
CA LEU A 40 -24.07 -34.59 15.80
C LEU A 40 -22.99 -34.71 16.90
N GLN A 41 -22.84 -33.58 17.61
CA GLN A 41 -22.73 -33.38 19.07
C GLN A 41 -22.01 -34.42 19.93
N LEU A 42 -21.08 -33.96 20.78
CA LEU A 42 -21.21 -34.15 22.23
C LEU A 42 -20.36 -33.15 23.04
N ARG A 43 -21.07 -32.57 23.99
CA ARG A 43 -20.67 -31.62 25.04
C ARG A 43 -20.00 -32.42 26.16
N SER A 44 -18.81 -32.04 26.63
CA SER A 44 -18.34 -32.46 27.96
C SER A 44 -17.56 -31.34 28.64
N SER A 45 -18.23 -30.75 29.62
CA SER A 45 -17.68 -29.98 30.74
C SER A 45 -16.67 -30.80 31.54
N SER A 46 -15.52 -30.24 31.89
CA SER A 46 -14.69 -30.70 33.00
C SER A 46 -13.93 -29.55 33.62
N SER A 47 -14.41 -29.17 34.80
CA SER A 47 -13.81 -28.30 35.81
C SER A 47 -12.71 -29.04 36.57
N THR A 48 -11.49 -28.50 36.59
CA THR A 48 -10.44 -28.82 37.59
C THR A 48 -9.63 -27.53 37.83
N LEU A 49 -9.88 -26.84 38.95
CA LEU A 49 -9.09 -26.87 40.19
C LEU A 49 -7.70 -26.23 40.05
N SER A 50 -7.65 -24.96 40.46
CA SER A 50 -6.46 -24.14 40.68
C SER A 50 -5.49 -24.78 41.69
N CYS A 51 -4.22 -24.85 41.34
CA CYS A 51 -3.12 -25.04 42.28
C CYS A 51 -2.32 -23.73 42.33
N ALA A 52 -2.37 -23.06 43.47
CA ALA A 52 -1.58 -21.87 43.76
C ALA A 52 -0.17 -22.30 44.22
N CYS A 53 0.85 -21.98 43.43
CA CYS A 53 2.24 -22.02 43.86
C CYS A 53 2.71 -20.58 44.15
N SER A 54 3.03 -20.30 45.40
CA SER A 54 3.65 -19.06 45.84
C SER A 54 5.05 -18.89 45.21
N PRO A 55 5.41 -17.72 44.66
CA PRO A 55 6.79 -17.44 44.28
C PRO A 55 7.63 -17.01 45.49
N SER A 56 8.85 -17.55 45.56
CA SER A 56 9.94 -17.16 46.45
C SER A 56 10.43 -15.71 46.18
N PRO A 57 11.05 -15.03 47.16
CA PRO A 57 11.43 -13.62 47.03
C PRO A 57 12.62 -13.42 46.07
N SER A 58 12.56 -12.31 45.33
CA SER A 58 13.53 -11.85 44.32
C SER A 58 14.95 -11.62 44.88
N PRO A 59 16.02 -11.80 44.07
CA PRO A 59 17.37 -11.43 44.46
C PRO A 59 17.54 -9.89 44.48
N ALA A 60 18.37 -9.40 45.41
CA ALA A 60 18.66 -7.99 45.64
C ALA A 60 19.33 -7.31 44.42
N PRO A 61 19.12 -5.99 44.21
CA PRO A 61 19.75 -5.26 43.12
C PRO A 61 21.26 -5.07 43.35
N SER A 62 22.05 -5.32 42.31
CA SER A 62 23.49 -5.10 42.24
C SER A 62 23.85 -3.61 42.29
N PRO A 63 24.96 -3.22 42.94
CA PRO A 63 25.34 -1.82 43.12
C PRO A 63 26.29 -1.38 41.99
N PHE A 64 25.77 -1.15 40.78
CA PHE A 64 26.54 -0.44 39.76
C PHE A 64 25.64 0.56 39.03
N PRO A 65 26.03 1.85 38.97
CA PRO A 65 25.26 2.85 38.25
C PRO A 65 25.39 2.59 36.75
N GLU A 66 24.29 2.21 36.10
CA GLU A 66 24.25 2.13 34.64
C GLU A 66 24.28 3.53 34.01
N ASP A 67 25.07 3.61 32.95
CA ASP A 67 25.31 4.71 32.02
C ASP A 67 24.02 5.48 31.61
N GLY A 68 23.77 6.60 32.29
CA GLY A 68 22.55 7.41 32.21
C GLY A 68 22.29 8.16 30.89
N GLY A 69 23.13 7.99 29.86
CA GLY A 69 22.95 8.65 28.56
C GLY A 69 22.30 7.77 27.49
N LYS A 70 22.59 6.46 27.47
CA LYS A 70 22.13 5.53 26.41
C LYS A 70 20.77 4.88 26.69
N GLY A 71 20.40 4.73 27.97
CA GLY A 71 19.11 4.16 28.37
C GLY A 71 17.92 5.10 28.08
N SER A 72 18.11 6.41 28.31
CA SER A 72 17.04 7.41 28.15
C SER A 72 16.61 7.59 26.69
N ALA A 73 17.57 7.66 25.75
CA ALA A 73 17.26 7.76 24.33
C ALA A 73 16.54 6.50 23.82
N ARG A 74 16.99 5.30 24.21
CA ARG A 74 16.33 4.03 23.81
C ARG A 74 14.87 3.99 24.26
N HIS A 75 14.58 4.34 25.51
CA HIS A 75 13.20 4.38 26.04
C HIS A 75 12.32 5.40 25.29
N LEU A 76 12.85 6.58 24.99
CA LEU A 76 12.14 7.64 24.24
C LEU A 76 11.67 7.17 22.86
N PHE A 77 12.41 6.27 22.25
CA PHE A 77 12.15 5.78 20.90
C PHE A 77 11.27 4.53 20.84
N ASP A 78 11.26 3.73 21.91
CA ASP A 78 10.32 2.62 22.04
C ASP A 78 8.90 3.15 22.32
N ASP A 79 8.76 4.25 23.08
CA ASP A 79 7.49 4.93 23.35
C ASP A 79 6.94 5.78 22.18
N PHE A 80 7.68 5.86 21.08
CA PHE A 80 7.28 6.67 19.93
C PHE A 80 6.08 6.04 19.20
N SER A 81 6.15 4.74 18.95
CA SER A 81 5.17 4.00 18.16
C SER A 81 4.03 3.48 19.03
N VAL A 82 2.79 3.70 18.60
CA VAL A 82 1.59 3.16 19.25
C VAL A 82 1.03 1.94 18.50
N LEU A 83 1.75 1.42 17.50
CA LEU A 83 1.32 0.26 16.74
C LEU A 83 1.33 -1.00 17.61
N SER A 84 0.30 -1.82 17.42
CA SER A 84 0.16 -3.08 18.15
C SER A 84 1.04 -4.14 17.49
N PRO A 85 1.76 -4.96 18.27
CA PRO A 85 2.48 -6.11 17.73
C PRO A 85 1.53 -7.22 17.26
N VAL A 86 0.26 -7.21 17.72
CA VAL A 86 -0.75 -8.18 17.28
C VAL A 86 -1.37 -7.72 15.96
N VAL A 87 -1.20 -8.54 14.92
CA VAL A 87 -1.71 -8.31 13.57
C VAL A 87 -2.51 -9.53 13.06
N PRO A 88 -3.48 -9.34 12.15
CA PRO A 88 -4.30 -10.43 11.60
C PRO A 88 -3.57 -11.45 10.69
N TRP A 89 -2.33 -11.18 10.30
CA TRP A 89 -1.60 -11.95 9.29
C TRP A 89 -0.40 -12.68 9.88
N GLU A 90 -0.07 -13.83 9.31
CA GLU A 90 1.14 -14.57 9.62
C GLU A 90 2.39 -13.81 9.16
N THR A 91 3.40 -13.71 10.04
CA THR A 91 4.60 -12.89 9.76
C THR A 91 5.42 -13.41 8.58
N ASP A 92 5.45 -14.72 8.37
CA ASP A 92 6.18 -15.36 7.26
C ASP A 92 5.53 -15.08 5.89
N ASP A 93 4.24 -14.72 5.87
CA ASP A 93 3.48 -14.56 4.65
C ASP A 93 3.39 -13.09 4.18
N ILE A 94 3.87 -12.12 4.96
CA ILE A 94 3.72 -10.68 4.67
C ILE A 94 4.25 -10.33 3.27
N TRP A 95 5.47 -10.74 2.96
CA TRP A 95 6.08 -10.47 1.65
C TRP A 95 5.41 -11.25 0.52
N ARG A 96 4.87 -12.44 0.79
CA ARG A 96 4.12 -13.22 -0.20
C ARG A 96 2.80 -12.53 -0.54
N ILE A 97 2.09 -12.03 0.46
CA ILE A 97 0.85 -11.27 0.30
C ILE A 97 1.12 -9.97 -0.45
N TYR A 98 2.15 -9.21 -0.05
CA TYR A 98 2.54 -7.98 -0.73
C TYR A 98 2.95 -8.23 -2.19
N ALA A 99 3.75 -9.26 -2.46
CA ALA A 99 4.12 -9.64 -3.83
C ALA A 99 2.88 -10.03 -4.65
N GLY A 100 1.93 -10.76 -4.05
CA GLY A 100 0.64 -11.08 -4.68
C GLY A 100 -0.13 -9.82 -5.06
N TYR A 101 -0.30 -8.88 -4.12
CA TYR A 101 -0.88 -7.57 -4.41
C TYR A 101 -0.13 -6.85 -5.53
N PHE A 102 1.18 -6.71 -5.41
CA PHE A 102 1.99 -5.90 -6.31
C PHE A 102 2.01 -6.44 -7.75
N PHE A 103 2.31 -7.73 -7.93
CA PHE A 103 2.47 -8.33 -9.26
C PHE A 103 1.14 -8.74 -9.91
N VAL A 104 0.13 -9.12 -9.13
CA VAL A 104 -1.14 -9.63 -9.67
C VAL A 104 -2.20 -8.54 -9.77
N LEU A 105 -2.20 -7.56 -8.85
CA LEU A 105 -3.22 -6.51 -8.81
C LEU A 105 -2.65 -5.16 -9.26
N HIS A 106 -1.65 -4.62 -8.56
CA HIS A 106 -1.16 -3.26 -8.78
C HIS A 106 -0.56 -3.07 -10.19
N ILE A 107 0.45 -3.86 -10.57
CA ILE A 107 1.10 -3.70 -11.89
C ILE A 107 0.07 -3.82 -13.04
N PRO A 108 -0.77 -4.87 -13.11
CA PRO A 108 -1.73 -5.00 -14.19
C PRO A 108 -2.81 -3.92 -14.21
N LEU A 109 -3.36 -3.52 -13.06
CA LEU A 109 -4.46 -2.56 -13.01
C LEU A 109 -3.96 -1.12 -13.19
N SER A 110 -2.89 -0.73 -12.50
CA SER A 110 -2.38 0.63 -12.54
C SER A 110 -1.69 0.95 -13.87
N PHE A 111 -0.81 0.06 -14.38
CA PHE A 111 -0.03 0.33 -15.60
C PHE A 111 -0.59 -0.32 -16.87
N GLY A 112 -1.26 -1.47 -16.74
CA GLY A 112 -1.86 -2.19 -17.88
C GLY A 112 -3.33 -1.87 -18.14
N GLY A 113 -4.06 -1.38 -17.12
CA GLY A 113 -5.52 -1.29 -17.15
C GLY A 113 -6.06 -0.40 -18.26
N LEU A 114 -5.50 0.80 -18.44
CA LEU A 114 -5.93 1.72 -19.49
C LEU A 114 -5.72 1.15 -20.91
N CYS A 115 -4.66 0.36 -21.12
CA CYS A 115 -4.43 -0.31 -22.41
C CYS A 115 -5.51 -1.36 -22.71
N VAL A 116 -5.97 -2.08 -21.67
CA VAL A 116 -7.09 -3.03 -21.80
C VAL A 116 -8.38 -2.29 -22.11
N VAL A 117 -8.66 -1.18 -21.42
CA VAL A 117 -9.84 -0.35 -21.67
C VAL A 117 -9.85 0.17 -23.12
N ALA A 118 -8.73 0.72 -23.61
CA ALA A 118 -8.62 1.19 -24.99
C ALA A 118 -8.93 0.08 -26.02
N LYS A 119 -8.42 -1.14 -25.78
CA LYS A 119 -8.71 -2.30 -26.64
C LYS A 119 -10.18 -2.71 -26.59
N VAL A 120 -10.81 -2.71 -25.42
CA VAL A 120 -12.24 -3.05 -25.26
C VAL A 120 -13.13 -2.03 -25.96
N LEU A 121 -12.79 -0.74 -25.87
CA LEU A 121 -13.51 0.35 -26.53
C LEU A 121 -13.16 0.50 -28.02
N GLN A 122 -12.22 -0.30 -28.54
CA GLN A 122 -11.76 -0.25 -29.94
C GLN A 122 -11.21 1.12 -30.37
N CYS A 123 -10.56 1.84 -29.44
CA CYS A 123 -9.96 3.14 -29.69
C CYS A 123 -8.42 3.04 -29.68
N SER A 124 -7.76 3.84 -30.52
CA SER A 124 -6.29 3.94 -30.56
C SER A 124 -5.73 4.75 -29.39
N SER A 125 -6.51 5.72 -28.88
CA SER A 125 -6.20 6.54 -27.71
C SER A 125 -7.49 6.87 -26.98
N LEU A 126 -7.43 6.99 -25.65
CA LEU A 126 -8.56 7.43 -24.84
C LEU A 126 -8.58 8.95 -24.78
N ASP A 127 -9.77 9.55 -24.88
CA ASP A 127 -9.94 10.97 -24.56
C ASP A 127 -9.72 11.21 -23.05
N PRO A 128 -9.45 12.45 -22.62
CA PRO A 128 -9.11 12.72 -21.23
C PRO A 128 -10.22 12.37 -20.23
N MET A 129 -11.49 12.58 -20.60
CA MET A 129 -12.63 12.26 -19.74
C MET A 129 -12.78 10.75 -19.56
N THR A 130 -12.70 9.98 -20.64
CA THR A 130 -12.71 8.50 -20.56
C THR A 130 -11.50 7.99 -19.77
N THR A 131 -10.33 8.62 -19.92
CA THR A 131 -9.11 8.25 -19.20
C THR A 131 -9.28 8.41 -17.69
N VAL A 132 -9.77 9.57 -17.21
CA VAL A 132 -9.94 9.81 -15.78
C VAL A 132 -11.02 8.91 -15.17
N ILE A 133 -12.16 8.71 -15.85
CA ILE A 133 -13.21 7.79 -15.40
C ILE A 133 -12.68 6.36 -15.30
N SER A 134 -11.98 5.90 -16.33
CA SER A 134 -11.41 4.55 -16.35
C SER A 134 -10.39 4.36 -15.24
N THR A 135 -9.55 5.37 -14.99
CA THR A 135 -8.55 5.32 -13.91
C THR A 135 -9.22 5.27 -12.53
N VAL A 136 -10.28 6.06 -12.31
CA VAL A 136 -11.09 5.99 -11.08
C VAL A 136 -11.65 4.59 -10.86
N LEU A 137 -12.26 4.00 -11.90
CA LEU A 137 -12.84 2.66 -11.80
C LEU A 137 -11.77 1.60 -11.54
N LEU A 138 -10.65 1.65 -12.25
CA LEU A 138 -9.53 0.73 -12.04
C LEU A 138 -8.98 0.82 -10.62
N GLN A 139 -8.83 2.03 -10.07
CA GLN A 139 -8.35 2.20 -8.69
C GLN A 139 -9.33 1.68 -7.65
N LEU A 140 -10.64 1.86 -7.86
CA LEU A 140 -11.68 1.29 -6.98
C LEU A 140 -11.69 -0.24 -7.03
N VAL A 141 -11.50 -0.81 -8.23
CA VAL A 141 -11.36 -2.26 -8.41
C VAL A 141 -10.10 -2.76 -7.72
N GLU A 142 -8.96 -2.08 -7.89
CA GLU A 142 -7.71 -2.43 -7.23
C GLU A 142 -7.86 -2.42 -5.70
N LEU A 143 -8.41 -1.35 -5.12
CA LEU A 143 -8.67 -1.24 -3.68
C LEU A 143 -9.59 -2.37 -3.20
N SER A 144 -10.66 -2.65 -3.92
CA SER A 144 -11.62 -3.71 -3.56
C SER A 144 -10.97 -5.09 -3.58
N LEU A 145 -10.18 -5.39 -4.62
CA LEU A 145 -9.46 -6.65 -4.74
C LEU A 145 -8.34 -6.77 -3.71
N ALA A 146 -7.66 -5.67 -3.38
CA ALA A 146 -6.62 -5.67 -2.37
C ALA A 146 -7.21 -5.90 -0.97
N LEU A 147 -8.33 -5.27 -0.62
CA LEU A 147 -9.07 -5.55 0.62
C LEU A 147 -9.55 -7.01 0.68
N ALA A 148 -10.06 -7.55 -0.43
CA ALA A 148 -10.47 -8.94 -0.52
C ALA A 148 -9.28 -9.90 -0.34
N LEU A 149 -8.13 -9.60 -0.95
CA LEU A 149 -6.89 -10.36 -0.75
C LEU A 149 -6.47 -10.34 0.71
N LEU A 150 -6.41 -9.17 1.34
CA LEU A 150 -6.04 -9.02 2.74
C LEU A 150 -6.98 -9.77 3.69
N GLN A 151 -8.29 -9.73 3.43
CA GLN A 151 -9.28 -10.47 4.21
C GLN A 151 -9.18 -11.98 3.99
N TYR A 152 -8.89 -12.43 2.77
CA TYR A 152 -8.72 -13.84 2.44
C TYR A 152 -7.46 -14.44 3.10
N THR A 153 -6.40 -13.65 3.21
CA THR A 153 -5.12 -14.08 3.81
C THR A 153 -5.05 -13.85 5.32
N ALA A 154 -6.06 -13.23 5.93
CA ALA A 154 -6.12 -13.06 7.37
C ALA A 154 -6.36 -14.40 8.09
N MET A 155 -5.76 -14.58 9.26
CA MET A 155 -5.96 -15.76 10.10
C MET A 155 -7.45 -15.91 10.45
N PRO A 156 -7.98 -17.15 10.48
CA PRO A 156 -9.40 -17.40 10.76
C PRO A 156 -9.87 -16.71 12.05
N GLY A 157 -11.00 -16.00 11.98
CA GLY A 157 -11.59 -15.30 13.12
C GLY A 157 -11.12 -13.84 13.30
N ASN A 158 -10.19 -13.35 12.49
CA ASN A 158 -9.83 -11.93 12.45
C ASN A 158 -10.61 -11.19 11.35
N ASP A 159 -11.22 -10.08 11.73
CA ASP A 159 -11.86 -9.15 10.80
C ASP A 159 -10.90 -8.00 10.45
N VAL A 160 -10.52 -7.92 9.17
CA VAL A 160 -9.63 -6.86 8.66
C VAL A 160 -10.34 -5.51 8.67
N GLN A 161 -11.67 -5.48 8.49
CA GLN A 161 -12.42 -4.23 8.52
C GLN A 161 -12.42 -3.64 9.94
N ALA A 162 -12.65 -4.46 10.97
CA ALA A 162 -12.52 -4.06 12.36
C ALA A 162 -11.09 -3.60 12.72
N PHE A 163 -10.06 -4.23 12.13
CA PHE A 163 -8.67 -3.83 12.31
C PHE A 163 -8.41 -2.40 11.81
N PHE A 164 -9.00 -2.01 10.67
CA PHE A 164 -8.89 -0.63 10.15
C PHE A 164 -9.83 0.37 10.83
N ALA A 165 -11.01 -0.08 11.27
CA ALA A 165 -12.03 0.80 11.87
C ALA A 165 -11.72 1.25 13.31
N SER A 166 -10.87 0.53 14.05
CA SER A 166 -10.82 0.61 15.51
C SER A 166 -9.74 1.50 16.15
N LYS A 167 -9.00 2.31 15.38
CA LYS A 167 -7.91 3.13 15.96
C LYS A 167 -8.06 4.62 15.67
N VAL A 168 -9.05 5.26 16.30
CA VAL A 168 -8.95 6.71 16.52
C VAL A 168 -7.97 6.91 17.67
N SER A 169 -6.78 7.39 17.31
CA SER A 169 -5.68 7.73 18.21
C SER A 169 -6.14 8.46 19.47
N THR A 170 -5.63 8.07 20.65
CA THR A 170 -5.72 8.88 21.87
C THR A 170 -4.83 10.12 21.81
N ARG A 171 -3.76 10.08 21.00
CA ARG A 171 -2.89 11.23 20.72
C ARG A 171 -3.55 12.16 19.69
N ASN A 172 -3.32 13.46 19.83
CA ASN A 172 -3.90 14.49 18.97
C ASN A 172 -3.37 14.38 17.52
N TRP A 173 -4.07 13.59 16.70
CA TRP A 173 -3.69 13.31 15.31
C TRP A 173 -3.59 14.58 14.47
N ILE A 174 -4.37 15.63 14.77
CA ILE A 174 -4.32 16.92 14.07
C ILE A 174 -2.94 17.56 14.23
N LYS A 175 -2.40 17.56 15.46
CA LYS A 175 -1.07 18.11 15.73
C LYS A 175 0.00 17.38 14.91
N GLU A 176 -0.09 16.05 14.86
CA GLU A 176 0.87 15.22 14.13
C GLU A 176 0.73 15.39 12.61
N THR A 177 -0.50 15.59 12.11
CA THR A 177 -0.76 15.98 10.72
C THR A 177 -0.10 17.31 10.37
N VAL A 178 -0.26 18.35 11.19
CA VAL A 178 0.33 19.67 10.94
C VAL A 178 1.85 19.62 10.94
N ILE A 179 2.44 18.97 11.95
CA ILE A 179 3.90 18.80 12.04
C ILE A 179 4.41 17.98 10.85
N GLY A 180 3.79 16.83 10.58
CA GLY A 180 4.16 15.95 9.47
C GLY A 180 4.08 16.65 8.12
N PHE A 181 2.98 17.35 7.84
CA PHE A 181 2.81 18.10 6.59
C PHE A 181 3.84 19.23 6.45
N THR A 182 4.11 19.98 7.53
CA THR A 182 5.11 21.06 7.51
C THR A 182 6.51 20.49 7.22
N VAL A 183 6.90 19.42 7.90
CA VAL A 183 8.18 18.75 7.68
C VAL A 183 8.27 18.18 6.26
N LEU A 184 7.18 17.60 5.75
CA LEU A 184 7.10 17.08 4.38
C LEU A 184 7.39 18.17 3.36
N MET A 185 6.71 19.33 3.46
CA MET A 185 6.89 20.44 2.52
C MET A 185 8.33 20.98 2.55
N ILE A 186 8.95 21.06 3.73
CA ILE A 186 10.35 21.47 3.87
C ILE A 186 11.28 20.45 3.20
N LEU A 187 11.10 19.16 3.48
CA LEU A 187 11.96 18.11 2.93
C LEU A 187 11.81 18.00 1.42
N VAL A 188 10.59 18.06 0.89
CA VAL A 188 10.35 18.07 -0.55
C VAL A 188 10.96 19.31 -1.20
N GLY A 189 10.83 20.49 -0.60
CA GLY A 189 11.48 21.70 -1.11
C GLY A 189 13.00 21.56 -1.17
N ILE A 190 13.62 20.99 -0.12
CA ILE A 190 15.07 20.72 -0.09
C ILE A 190 15.46 19.70 -1.17
N THR A 191 14.75 18.59 -1.28
CA THR A 191 15.08 17.54 -2.25
C THR A 191 14.88 18.01 -3.68
N SER A 192 13.87 18.83 -3.97
CA SER A 192 13.66 19.44 -5.29
C SER A 192 14.80 20.40 -5.66
N ILE A 193 15.20 21.31 -4.75
CA ILE A 193 16.35 22.21 -5.00
C ILE A 193 17.64 21.42 -5.23
N LEU A 194 17.83 20.31 -4.51
CA LEU A 194 18.99 19.47 -4.67
C LEU A 194 18.95 18.70 -5.99
N ALA A 195 17.79 18.18 -6.39
CA ALA A 195 17.58 17.50 -7.67
C ALA A 195 17.89 18.43 -8.84
N ASP A 196 17.37 19.67 -8.82
CA ASP A 196 17.63 20.69 -9.84
C ASP A 196 19.13 20.97 -10.00
N LYS A 197 19.88 20.99 -8.90
CA LYS A 197 21.33 21.25 -8.91
C LYS A 197 22.17 20.06 -9.37
N LEU A 198 21.74 18.83 -9.09
CA LEU A 198 22.54 17.63 -9.34
C LEU A 198 22.23 16.97 -10.68
N VAL A 199 20.94 16.92 -11.04
CA VAL A 199 20.43 16.20 -12.22
C VAL A 199 20.03 17.16 -13.33
N GLY A 200 19.73 18.42 -12.98
CA GLY A 200 19.09 19.38 -13.87
C GLY A 200 17.56 19.30 -13.73
N SER A 201 16.87 20.37 -14.12
CA SER A 201 15.40 20.40 -14.12
C SER A 201 14.87 19.49 -15.23
N GLU A 202 14.51 18.25 -14.89
CA GLU A 202 13.52 17.52 -15.68
C GLU A 202 12.16 18.01 -15.22
N ASP A 203 11.46 18.75 -16.08
CA ASP A 203 10.04 19.00 -15.88
C ASP A 203 9.36 17.63 -15.78
N ALA A 204 8.69 17.38 -14.65
CA ALA A 204 7.91 16.17 -14.43
C ALA A 204 6.65 16.23 -15.31
N TYR A 205 6.84 16.11 -16.61
CA TYR A 205 5.81 16.21 -17.62
C TYR A 205 5.04 14.89 -17.69
N ASP A 206 3.82 14.87 -17.15
CA ASP A 206 2.86 13.79 -17.34
C ASP A 206 1.82 14.24 -18.40
N PRO A 207 1.98 13.86 -19.69
CA PRO A 207 1.08 14.29 -20.76
C PRO A 207 -0.36 13.84 -20.54
N ILE A 208 -0.56 12.73 -19.84
CA ILE A 208 -1.89 12.21 -19.53
C ILE A 208 -2.55 13.14 -18.52
N LEU A 209 -1.82 13.50 -17.46
CA LEU A 209 -2.32 14.43 -16.44
C LEU A 209 -2.61 15.80 -17.05
N GLU A 210 -1.70 16.37 -17.83
CA GLU A 210 -1.90 17.66 -18.50
C GLU A 210 -3.14 17.64 -19.42
N GLY A 211 -3.31 16.56 -20.19
CA GLY A 211 -4.48 16.37 -21.04
C GLY A 211 -5.79 16.37 -20.25
N ILE A 212 -5.83 15.70 -19.09
CA ILE A 212 -7.00 15.69 -18.19
C ILE A 212 -7.24 17.06 -17.57
N LEU A 213 -6.17 17.73 -17.11
CA LEU A 213 -6.27 19.04 -16.48
C LEU A 213 -6.65 20.16 -17.46
N SER A 214 -6.46 19.95 -18.76
CA SER A 214 -6.79 20.92 -19.81
C SER A 214 -8.16 20.71 -20.47
N ASP A 215 -8.84 19.59 -20.20
CA ASP A 215 -10.05 19.17 -20.90
C ASP A 215 -11.32 19.91 -20.46
N SER A 216 -11.95 19.47 -19.36
CA SER A 216 -13.22 20.02 -18.88
C SER A 216 -13.24 20.21 -17.36
N PRO A 217 -14.09 21.10 -16.81
CA PRO A 217 -14.22 21.26 -15.36
C PRO A 217 -14.56 19.95 -14.64
N THR A 218 -15.35 19.08 -15.28
CA THR A 218 -15.70 17.76 -14.75
C THR A 218 -14.49 16.83 -14.72
N SER A 219 -13.70 16.78 -15.79
CA SER A 219 -12.46 15.99 -15.85
C SER A 219 -11.46 16.42 -14.78
N LYS A 220 -11.29 17.73 -14.58
CA LYS A 220 -10.46 18.29 -13.49
C LYS A 220 -10.97 17.88 -12.11
N LEU A 221 -12.28 17.98 -11.87
CA LEU A 221 -12.88 17.60 -10.59
C LEU A 221 -12.71 16.11 -10.30
N LEU A 222 -12.91 15.25 -11.30
CA LEU A 222 -12.67 13.81 -11.17
C LEU A 222 -11.19 13.51 -10.93
N CYS A 223 -10.27 14.22 -11.58
CA CYS A 223 -8.85 14.09 -11.37
C CYS A 223 -8.45 14.48 -9.94
N LEU A 224 -8.97 15.61 -9.43
CA LEU A 224 -8.78 16.03 -8.04
C LEU A 224 -9.30 14.97 -7.06
N PHE A 225 -10.49 14.42 -7.30
CA PHE A 225 -11.06 13.38 -6.44
C PHE A 225 -10.22 12.10 -6.46
N LEU A 226 -9.75 11.68 -7.63
CA LEU A 226 -8.87 10.53 -7.79
C LEU A 226 -7.57 10.69 -6.99
N TYR A 227 -6.83 11.79 -7.23
CA TYR A 227 -5.49 11.99 -6.68
C TYR A 227 -5.50 12.43 -5.20
N CYS A 228 -6.53 13.13 -4.75
CA CYS A 228 -6.58 13.63 -3.37
C CYS A 228 -7.39 12.73 -2.44
N VAL A 229 -8.20 11.79 -2.96
CA VAL A 229 -9.04 10.92 -2.13
C VAL A 229 -8.82 9.46 -2.44
N ILE A 230 -9.11 9.00 -3.65
CA ILE A 230 -9.12 7.56 -3.95
C ILE A 230 -7.71 6.95 -3.86
N ALA A 231 -6.73 7.57 -4.52
CA ALA A 231 -5.35 7.07 -4.52
C ALA A 231 -4.73 7.09 -3.12
N PRO A 232 -4.72 8.21 -2.37
CA PRO A 232 -4.22 8.22 -0.99
C PRO A 232 -4.94 7.22 -0.09
N LEU A 233 -6.26 7.06 -0.22
CA LEU A 233 -7.00 6.08 0.58
C LEU A 233 -6.51 4.66 0.29
N SER A 234 -6.35 4.31 -0.98
CA SER A 234 -5.86 3.01 -1.41
C SER A 234 -4.44 2.76 -0.91
N GLU A 235 -3.54 3.69 -1.17
CA GLU A 235 -2.13 3.58 -0.85
C GLU A 235 -1.90 3.54 0.67
N GLU A 236 -2.51 4.44 1.44
CA GLU A 236 -2.35 4.42 2.89
C GLU A 236 -2.92 3.15 3.53
N THR A 237 -3.99 2.58 2.98
CA THR A 237 -4.54 1.29 3.44
C THR A 237 -3.53 0.15 3.24
N ILE A 238 -2.90 0.07 2.06
CA ILE A 238 -1.95 -1.01 1.76
C ILE A 238 -0.60 -0.81 2.44
N TYR A 239 -0.01 0.38 2.34
CA TYR A 239 1.36 0.60 2.79
C TYR A 239 1.43 0.88 4.29
N ARG A 240 0.48 1.62 4.87
CA ARG A 240 0.50 1.97 6.31
C ARG A 240 -0.36 0.99 7.08
N GLY A 241 -1.58 0.80 6.61
CA GLY A 241 -2.54 -0.09 7.24
C GLY A 241 -2.06 -1.53 7.29
N PHE A 242 -1.69 -2.11 6.14
CA PHE A 242 -1.20 -3.48 6.06
C PHE A 242 0.31 -3.58 6.22
N LEU A 243 1.11 -3.16 5.22
CA LEU A 243 2.52 -3.51 5.12
C LEU A 243 3.35 -3.00 6.30
N LEU A 244 3.26 -1.71 6.63
CA LEU A 244 3.96 -1.12 7.77
C LEU A 244 3.56 -1.79 9.08
N THR A 245 2.25 -1.96 9.34
CA THR A 245 1.79 -2.56 10.59
C THR A 245 2.26 -4.01 10.71
N ALA A 246 2.13 -4.79 9.65
CA ALA A 246 2.55 -6.19 9.62
C ALA A 246 4.08 -6.33 9.76
N LEU A 247 4.87 -5.49 9.11
CA LEU A 247 6.32 -5.50 9.31
C LEU A 247 6.67 -5.11 10.75
N SER A 248 6.00 -4.11 11.33
CA SER A 248 6.25 -3.65 12.69
C SER A 248 5.93 -4.68 13.79
N SER A 249 5.20 -5.77 13.49
CA SER A 249 4.99 -6.86 14.44
C SER A 249 6.19 -7.80 14.58
N SER A 250 7.08 -7.83 13.57
CA SER A 250 8.22 -8.75 13.51
C SER A 250 9.58 -8.05 13.53
N MET A 251 9.62 -6.72 13.32
CA MET A 251 10.84 -5.92 13.36
C MET A 251 10.64 -4.58 14.07
N LYS A 252 11.72 -3.81 14.25
CA LYS A 252 11.63 -2.46 14.82
C LYS A 252 10.79 -1.56 13.92
N TRP A 253 9.93 -0.74 14.52
CA TRP A 253 9.02 0.15 13.78
C TRP A 253 9.75 1.05 12.76
N ARG A 254 10.99 1.47 13.05
CA ARG A 254 11.80 2.30 12.14
C ARG A 254 12.16 1.58 10.85
N ASP A 255 12.59 0.34 10.99
CA ASP A 255 12.99 -0.49 9.87
C ASP A 255 11.75 -0.81 9.02
N ALA A 256 10.60 -1.06 9.69
CA ALA A 256 9.30 -1.22 9.04
C ALA A 256 8.87 0.04 8.26
N VAL A 257 9.06 1.25 8.82
CA VAL A 257 8.80 2.52 8.12
C VAL A 257 9.66 2.63 6.87
N VAL A 258 10.96 2.37 6.98
CA VAL A 258 11.88 2.44 5.84
C VAL A 258 11.49 1.43 4.76
N MET A 259 11.25 0.17 5.12
CA MET A 259 10.89 -0.88 4.17
C MET A 259 9.54 -0.63 3.48
N SER A 260 8.52 -0.21 4.23
CA SER A 260 7.22 0.14 3.65
C SER A 260 7.33 1.36 2.72
N SER A 261 8.12 2.36 3.10
CA SER A 261 8.34 3.56 2.28
C SER A 261 9.12 3.27 0.99
N LEU A 262 10.09 2.35 1.05
CA LEU A 262 10.81 1.86 -0.14
C LEU A 262 9.85 1.11 -1.06
N ALA A 263 9.04 0.20 -0.52
CA ALA A 263 8.04 -0.55 -1.28
C ALA A 263 7.03 0.39 -1.96
N PHE A 264 6.53 1.40 -1.24
CA PHE A 264 5.68 2.45 -1.77
C PHE A 264 6.33 3.19 -2.95
N SER A 265 7.57 3.65 -2.78
CA SER A 265 8.28 4.38 -3.83
C SER A 265 8.57 3.52 -5.06
N VAL A 266 9.03 2.28 -4.87
CA VAL A 266 9.25 1.32 -5.96
C VAL A 266 7.96 1.04 -6.73
N ALA A 267 6.83 0.95 -6.04
CA ALA A 267 5.57 0.58 -6.68
C ALA A 267 5.08 1.58 -7.73
N HIS A 268 5.50 2.84 -7.61
CA HIS A 268 5.19 3.87 -8.60
C HIS A 268 5.98 3.73 -9.91
N LEU A 269 7.04 2.91 -9.92
CA LEU A 269 7.90 2.68 -11.09
C LEU A 269 8.40 3.97 -11.76
N SER A 270 8.53 5.05 -10.97
CA SER A 270 8.96 6.37 -11.42
C SER A 270 10.33 6.69 -10.83
N GLY A 271 11.38 6.58 -11.65
CA GLY A 271 12.75 6.87 -11.22
C GLY A 271 12.94 8.34 -10.80
N GLY A 272 12.32 9.28 -11.53
CA GLY A 272 12.43 10.72 -11.26
C GLY A 272 11.82 11.16 -9.94
N SER A 273 10.69 10.56 -9.54
CA SER A 273 10.00 10.90 -8.29
C SER A 273 10.34 9.96 -7.13
N PHE A 274 11.25 8.99 -7.31
CA PHE A 274 11.54 7.95 -6.32
C PHE A 274 11.90 8.54 -4.95
N VAL A 275 12.78 9.55 -4.92
CA VAL A 275 13.23 10.17 -3.66
C VAL A 275 12.07 10.91 -2.98
N GLN A 276 11.26 11.65 -3.74
CA GLN A 276 10.10 12.39 -3.22
C GLN A 276 9.06 11.42 -2.65
N LEU A 277 8.73 10.35 -3.39
CA LEU A 277 7.81 9.31 -2.96
C LEU A 277 8.31 8.58 -1.71
N PHE A 278 9.61 8.32 -1.62
CA PHE A 278 10.20 7.73 -0.41
C PHE A 278 10.09 8.65 0.81
N VAL A 279 10.27 9.96 0.63
CA VAL A 279 10.11 10.97 1.70
C VAL A 279 8.65 11.05 2.16
N ILE A 280 7.68 11.11 1.23
CA ILE A 280 6.24 11.06 1.55
C ILE A 280 5.94 9.75 2.31
N GLY A 281 6.45 8.64 1.78
CA GLY A 281 6.61 7.33 2.40
C GLY A 281 6.87 7.41 3.90
N CYS A 282 8.06 7.93 4.22
CA CYS A 282 8.58 8.01 5.56
C CYS A 282 7.71 8.90 6.46
N ILE A 283 7.30 10.07 5.98
CA ILE A 283 6.55 11.03 6.81
C ILE A 283 5.17 10.50 7.18
N THR A 284 4.41 9.97 6.22
CA THR A 284 3.08 9.44 6.54
C THR A 284 3.19 8.13 7.33
N GLY A 285 4.26 7.34 7.14
CA GLY A 285 4.60 6.19 8.00
C GLY A 285 4.90 6.59 9.44
N LEU A 286 5.70 7.64 9.66
CA LEU A 286 5.98 8.19 10.99
C LEU A 286 4.71 8.72 11.67
N ALA A 287 3.88 9.47 10.93
CA ALA A 287 2.59 9.95 11.42
C ALA A 287 1.69 8.77 11.83
N TYR A 288 1.67 7.70 11.04
CA TYR A 288 0.92 6.49 11.35
C TYR A 288 1.47 5.79 12.60
N CYS A 289 2.78 5.57 12.71
CA CYS A 289 3.37 4.95 13.89
C CYS A 289 3.04 5.73 15.16
N ARG A 290 3.02 7.07 15.09
CA ARG A 290 2.82 7.93 16.25
C ARG A 290 1.37 8.08 16.70
N THR A 291 0.43 8.00 15.76
CA THR A 291 -1.01 8.19 16.01
C THR A 291 -1.77 6.86 16.03
N GLY A 292 -1.35 5.86 15.25
CA GLY A 292 -2.08 4.61 15.06
C GLY A 292 -3.34 4.77 14.21
N THR A 293 -3.60 5.95 13.63
CA THR A 293 -4.77 6.20 12.78
C THR A 293 -4.35 6.52 11.36
N LEU A 294 -5.02 5.89 10.39
CA LEU A 294 -4.78 6.17 8.96
C LEU A 294 -5.22 7.58 8.57
N VAL A 295 -6.10 8.21 9.35
CA VAL A 295 -6.61 9.57 9.08
C VAL A 295 -5.47 10.59 8.99
N ALA A 296 -4.47 10.51 9.87
CA ALA A 296 -3.33 11.43 9.85
C ALA A 296 -2.51 11.29 8.57
N SER A 297 -2.14 10.05 8.23
CA SER A 297 -1.35 9.70 7.04
C SER A 297 -2.09 10.04 5.75
N PHE A 298 -3.37 9.67 5.66
CA PHE A 298 -4.27 10.04 4.57
C PHE A 298 -4.32 11.56 4.40
N THR A 299 -4.55 12.32 5.48
CA THR A 299 -4.67 13.77 5.40
C THR A 299 -3.38 14.43 4.92
N ILE A 300 -2.21 14.01 5.44
CA ILE A 300 -0.91 14.53 4.98
C ILE A 300 -0.71 14.26 3.49
N HIS A 301 -0.98 13.03 3.05
CA HIS A 301 -0.82 12.61 1.66
C HIS A 301 -1.78 13.35 0.73
N SER A 302 -3.07 13.39 1.07
CA SER A 302 -4.09 14.11 0.33
C SER A 302 -3.77 15.60 0.19
N LEU A 303 -3.29 16.25 1.25
CA LEU A 303 -2.88 17.66 1.20
C LEU A 303 -1.67 17.86 0.29
N TYR A 304 -0.68 16.96 0.35
CA TYR A 304 0.48 17.02 -0.54
C TYR A 304 0.08 16.90 -2.01
N ASN A 305 -0.79 15.93 -2.33
CA ASN A 305 -1.30 15.74 -3.69
C ASN A 305 -2.14 16.95 -4.15
N ALA A 306 -2.95 17.52 -3.26
CA ALA A 306 -3.73 18.72 -3.55
C ALA A 306 -2.85 19.92 -3.87
N VAL A 307 -1.78 20.16 -3.10
CA VAL A 307 -0.81 21.22 -3.38
C VAL A 307 -0.13 20.98 -4.73
N THR A 308 0.32 19.75 -4.99
CA THR A 308 0.99 19.40 -6.25
C THR A 308 0.08 19.63 -7.47
N LEU A 309 -1.18 19.19 -7.40
CA LEU A 309 -2.17 19.43 -8.45
C LEU A 309 -2.54 20.91 -8.60
N TYR A 310 -2.64 21.65 -7.49
CA TYR A 310 -2.88 23.08 -7.55
C TYR A 310 -1.75 23.81 -8.27
N MET A 311 -0.50 23.46 -7.97
CA MET A 311 0.66 24.02 -8.67
C MET A 311 0.64 23.70 -10.16
N ALA A 312 0.29 22.46 -10.54
CA ALA A 312 0.16 22.04 -11.94
C ALA A 312 -1.00 22.73 -12.69
N LEU A 313 -2.04 23.19 -11.98
CA LEU A 313 -3.13 23.99 -12.54
C LEU A 313 -2.79 25.48 -12.66
N ALA A 314 -1.81 25.95 -11.89
CA ALA A 314 -1.40 27.35 -11.82
C ALA A 314 -0.21 27.69 -12.75
N SER A 315 0.49 26.67 -13.25
CA SER A 315 1.54 26.74 -14.28
C SER A 315 0.95 26.81 -15.68
#